data_AF-A0A847MH26-F1
#
_entry.id   AF-A0A847MH26-F1
#
_cell.length_a   1.000
_cell.length_b   1.000
_cell.length_c   1.000
_cell.angle_alpha   90.00
_cell.angle_beta   90.00
_cell.angle_gamma   90.00
#
_symmetry.space_group_name_H-M   'P 1'
#
loop_
_entity.id
_entity.type
_entity.pdbx_description
1 polymer ?
#
loop_
_entity_poly.entity_id
_entity_poly.type
_entity_poly.pdbx_seq_one_letter_code
_entity_poly.pdbx_strand_id
1 'polypeptide(L)'
;MAYNQSEMRMMGRIVAQVNKKPIKEVYDDYRSHLLKALFRSPKAPSMINVFMHALGYFSTRLHTNEKAFFLDSLEKYRAGRSTFTTHLQLLRSWVIRFDEPHLKNQRFFEPYPEVLMELVDSGKGRE
;
A
#
# COMPACT_ATOMS: atom_id res chain seq x y z
N MET A 1 2.81 -5.97 -0.04
CA MET A 1 3.16 -5.56 -1.42
C MET A 1 4.01 -4.29 -1.46
N ALA A 2 3.65 -3.21 -0.76
CA ALA A 2 4.37 -1.94 -0.83
C ALA A 2 5.82 -1.96 -0.29
N TYR A 3 6.05 -2.57 0.88
CA TYR A 3 7.36 -2.50 1.57
C TYR A 3 8.36 -3.53 1.02
N ASN A 4 8.11 -4.81 1.27
CA ASN A 4 8.97 -5.87 0.75
C ASN A 4 8.17 -7.15 0.52
N GLN A 5 7.88 -7.46 -0.74
CA GLN A 5 7.10 -8.64 -1.11
C GLN A 5 7.85 -9.95 -0.84
N SER A 6 9.19 -9.95 -0.94
CA SER A 6 10.01 -11.14 -0.67
C SER A 6 9.92 -11.52 0.80
N GLU A 7 10.15 -10.54 1.69
CA GLU A 7 10.07 -10.75 3.14
C GLU A 7 8.65 -11.13 3.59
N MET A 8 7.61 -10.52 3.00
CA MET A 8 6.21 -10.91 3.24
C MET A 8 5.96 -12.40 2.91
N ARG A 9 6.49 -12.90 1.79
CA ARG A 9 6.37 -14.32 1.41
C ARG A 9 7.18 -15.23 2.35
N MET A 10 8.37 -14.81 2.76
CA MET A 10 9.16 -15.54 3.76
C MET A 10 8.42 -15.66 5.09
N MET A 11 7.87 -14.56 5.61
CA MET A 11 7.06 -14.57 6.83
C MET A 11 5.84 -15.49 6.73
N GLY A 12 5.15 -15.52 5.58
CA GLY A 12 4.05 -16.47 5.36
C GLY A 12 4.50 -17.94 5.44
N ARG A 13 5.68 -18.27 4.91
CA ARG A 13 6.27 -19.61 5.04
C ARG A 13 6.63 -19.96 6.48
N ILE A 14 7.15 -19.00 7.25
CA ILE A 14 7.51 -19.19 8.67
C ILE A 14 6.25 -19.54 9.48
N VAL A 15 5.17 -18.78 9.31
CA VAL A 15 3.90 -19.04 10.01
C VAL A 15 3.32 -20.40 9.63
N ALA A 16 3.45 -20.82 8.37
CA ALA A 16 2.99 -22.15 7.92
C ALA A 16 3.76 -23.32 8.57
N GLN A 17 4.92 -23.08 9.19
CA GLN A 17 5.74 -24.09 9.87
C GLN A 17 5.49 -24.16 11.38
N VAL A 18 4.48 -23.44 11.92
CA VAL A 18 4.26 -23.33 13.37
C VAL A 18 4.09 -24.68 14.09
N ASN A 19 3.56 -25.70 13.41
CA ASN A 19 3.38 -27.04 13.97
C ASN A 19 4.63 -27.93 13.88
N LYS A 20 5.72 -27.44 13.27
CA LYS A 20 6.95 -28.21 12.99
C LYS A 20 8.17 -27.74 13.80
N LYS A 21 8.05 -26.61 14.51
CA LYS A 21 9.14 -26.00 15.30
C LYS A 21 8.59 -25.52 16.65
N PRO A 22 9.44 -25.37 17.68
CA PRO A 22 9.07 -24.66 18.89
C PRO A 22 8.57 -23.25 18.57
N ILE A 23 7.47 -22.83 19.20
CA ILE A 23 6.81 -21.54 18.91
C ILE A 23 7.75 -20.34 19.06
N LYS A 24 8.71 -20.41 19.99
CA LYS A 24 9.72 -19.37 20.21
C LYS A 24 10.59 -19.16 18.96
N GLU A 25 11.02 -20.22 18.29
CA GLU A 25 11.82 -20.12 17.07
C GLU A 25 11.02 -19.48 15.93
N VAL A 26 9.73 -19.82 15.83
CA VAL A 26 8.82 -19.23 14.83
C VAL A 26 8.71 -17.72 15.05
N TYR A 27 8.60 -17.27 16.31
CA TYR A 27 8.57 -15.85 16.64
C TYR A 27 9.90 -15.14 16.33
N ASP A 28 11.02 -15.74 16.71
CA ASP A 28 12.34 -15.15 16.47
C ASP A 28 12.63 -15.02 14.96
N ASP A 29 12.31 -16.05 14.17
CA ASP A 29 12.40 -16.05 12.71
C ASP A 29 11.49 -14.96 12.11
N TYR A 30 10.21 -14.93 12.50
CA TYR A 30 9.25 -13.96 12.00
C TYR A 30 9.68 -12.53 12.31
N ARG A 31 10.12 -12.26 13.55
CA ARG A 31 10.59 -10.93 14.00
C ARG A 31 11.76 -10.45 13.15
N SER A 32 12.73 -11.31 12.87
CA SER A 32 13.89 -10.98 12.02
C SER A 32 13.46 -10.53 10.62
N HIS A 33 12.54 -11.27 10.00
CA HIS A 33 12.02 -10.95 8.68
C HIS A 33 11.10 -9.72 8.66
N LEU A 34 10.32 -9.50 9.72
CA LEU A 34 9.50 -8.30 9.86
C LEU A 34 10.36 -7.03 9.91
N LEU A 35 11.45 -7.06 10.70
CA LEU A 35 12.40 -5.94 10.77
C LEU A 35 13.04 -5.68 9.40
N LYS A 36 13.45 -6.72 8.67
CA LYS A 36 13.97 -6.59 7.29
C LYS A 36 12.94 -5.98 6.34
N ALA A 37 11.67 -6.38 6.47
CA ALA A 37 10.59 -5.87 5.63
C ALA A 37 10.34 -4.38 5.84
N LEU A 38 10.43 -3.91 7.08
CA LEU A 38 10.14 -2.51 7.47
C LEU A 38 11.36 -1.60 7.47
N PHE A 39 12.57 -2.14 7.34
CA PHE A 39 13.83 -1.40 7.41
C PHE A 39 13.96 -0.27 6.37
N ARG A 40 13.33 -0.42 5.20
CA ARG A 40 13.37 0.58 4.13
C ARG A 40 11.97 1.09 3.82
N SER A 41 11.88 2.40 3.59
CA SER A 41 10.68 3.01 3.06
C SER A 41 10.29 2.40 1.70
N PRO A 42 8.99 2.26 1.43
CA PRO A 42 8.48 1.71 0.19
C PRO A 42 8.87 2.60 -1.00
N LYS A 43 9.31 1.98 -2.09
CA LYS A 43 9.70 2.70 -3.31
C LYS A 43 8.48 3.06 -4.14
N ALA A 44 8.58 4.11 -4.97
CA ALA A 44 7.52 4.53 -5.87
C ALA A 44 6.96 3.39 -6.76
N PRO A 45 7.77 2.52 -7.40
CA PRO A 45 7.25 1.40 -8.18
C PRO A 45 6.42 0.40 -7.35
N SER A 46 6.85 0.11 -6.12
CA SER A 46 6.12 -0.79 -5.23
C SER A 46 4.79 -0.19 -4.78
N MET A 47 4.73 1.13 -4.58
CA MET A 47 3.49 1.85 -4.30
C MET A 47 2.55 1.89 -5.51
N ILE A 48 3.08 2.15 -6.71
CA ILE A 48 2.33 2.08 -7.96
C ILE A 48 1.68 0.69 -8.12
N ASN A 49 2.41 -0.39 -7.82
CA ASN A 49 1.86 -1.74 -7.87
C ASN A 49 0.67 -1.92 -6.92
N VAL A 50 0.72 -1.34 -5.71
CA VAL A 50 -0.41 -1.38 -4.78
C VAL A 50 -1.59 -0.58 -5.32
N PHE A 51 -1.35 0.62 -5.85
CA PHE A 51 -2.41 1.43 -6.45
C PHE A 51 -3.06 0.77 -7.66
N MET A 52 -2.27 0.11 -8.52
CA MET A 52 -2.77 -0.68 -9.65
C MET A 52 -3.59 -1.88 -9.19
N HIS A 53 -3.16 -2.56 -8.12
CA HIS A 53 -3.95 -3.65 -7.53
C HIS A 53 -5.29 -3.15 -6.99
N ALA A 54 -5.31 -2.02 -6.29
CA ALA A 54 -6.54 -1.40 -5.79
C ALA A 54 -7.46 -0.94 -6.94
N LEU A 55 -6.90 -0.35 -8.01
CA LEU A 55 -7.65 0.01 -9.22
C LEU A 55 -8.39 -1.18 -9.84
N GLY A 56 -7.80 -2.38 -9.76
CA GLY A 56 -8.41 -3.61 -10.27
C GLY A 56 -9.84 -3.84 -9.77
N TYR A 57 -10.11 -3.55 -8.49
CA TYR A 57 -11.43 -3.70 -7.86
C TYR A 57 -12.50 -2.79 -8.47
N PHE A 58 -12.10 -1.65 -9.04
CA PHE A 58 -13.02 -0.66 -9.59
C PHE A 58 -13.07 -0.65 -11.11
N SER A 59 -12.09 -1.28 -11.77
CA SER A 59 -11.80 -1.10 -13.20
C SER A 59 -12.97 -1.36 -14.15
N THR A 60 -13.93 -2.20 -13.79
CA THR A 60 -15.15 -2.51 -14.57
C THR A 60 -16.32 -1.58 -14.27
N ARG A 61 -16.25 -0.81 -13.18
CA ARG A 61 -17.30 0.11 -12.68
C ARG A 61 -16.96 1.58 -12.92
N LEU A 62 -15.74 1.88 -13.36
CA LEU A 62 -15.28 3.23 -13.67
C LEU A 62 -15.57 3.59 -15.12
N HIS A 63 -15.92 4.86 -15.35
CA HIS A 63 -15.91 5.41 -16.69
C HIS A 63 -14.48 5.44 -17.25
N THR A 64 -14.36 5.32 -18.57
CA THR A 64 -13.07 5.35 -19.28
C THR A 64 -12.23 6.57 -18.89
N ASN A 65 -12.86 7.74 -18.73
CA ASN A 65 -12.18 8.98 -18.36
C ASN A 65 -11.66 8.96 -16.92
N GLU A 66 -12.39 8.36 -15.96
CA GLU A 66 -11.93 8.22 -14.56
C GLU A 66 -10.71 7.30 -14.50
N LYS A 67 -10.74 6.19 -15.23
CA LYS A 67 -9.62 5.26 -15.32
C LYS A 67 -8.40 5.90 -15.97
N ALA A 68 -8.59 6.61 -17.09
CA ALA A 68 -7.51 7.30 -17.78
C ALA A 68 -6.86 8.38 -16.89
N PHE A 69 -7.68 9.18 -16.20
CA PHE A 69 -7.21 10.21 -15.27
C PHE A 69 -6.33 9.62 -14.15
N PHE A 70 -6.75 8.49 -13.56
CA PHE A 70 -5.98 7.84 -12.50
C PHE A 70 -4.66 7.22 -13.02
N LEU A 71 -4.66 6.65 -14.23
CA LEU A 71 -3.43 6.13 -14.83
C LEU A 71 -2.44 7.26 -15.16
N ASP A 72 -2.92 8.40 -15.68
CA ASP A 72 -2.09 9.59 -15.91
C ASP A 72 -1.53 10.15 -14.59
N SER A 73 -2.33 10.17 -13.52
CA SER A 73 -1.85 10.61 -12.20
C SER A 73 -0.76 9.70 -11.66
N LEU A 74 -0.82 8.39 -11.91
CA LEU A 74 0.23 7.44 -11.50
C LEU A 74 1.55 7.69 -12.21
N GLU A 75 1.52 8.09 -13.48
CA GLU A 75 2.75 8.47 -14.21
C GLU A 75 3.33 9.77 -13.66
N LYS A 76 2.50 10.74 -13.24
CA LYS A 76 2.96 11.91 -12.49
C LYS A 76 3.62 11.51 -11.16
N TYR A 77 3.06 10.56 -10.43
CA TYR A 77 3.67 10.04 -9.19
C TYR A 77 5.00 9.33 -9.45
N ARG A 78 5.09 8.53 -10.52
CA ARG A 78 6.35 7.90 -10.95
C ARG A 78 7.43 8.95 -11.22
N ALA A 79 7.05 10.07 -11.83
CA ALA A 79 7.94 11.20 -12.11
C ALA A 79 8.18 12.14 -10.92
N GLY A 80 7.64 11.85 -9.73
CA GLY A 80 7.79 12.71 -8.54
C GLY A 80 6.98 14.00 -8.57
N ARG A 81 6.01 14.14 -9.48
CA ARG A 81 5.15 15.32 -9.67
C ARG A 81 3.77 15.22 -8.99
N SER A 82 3.55 14.16 -8.22
CA SER A 82 2.34 13.93 -7.43
C SER A 82 2.71 13.17 -6.17
N THR A 83 1.82 13.17 -5.18
CA THR A 83 2.07 12.57 -3.88
C THR A 83 1.32 11.25 -3.71
N PHE A 84 1.74 10.49 -2.70
CA PHE A 84 1.03 9.29 -2.24
C PHE A 84 -0.41 9.61 -1.84
N THR A 85 -0.62 10.71 -1.10
CA THR A 85 -1.93 11.12 -0.59
C THR A 85 -2.94 11.36 -1.70
N THR A 86 -2.53 11.97 -2.81
CA THR A 86 -3.42 12.20 -3.97
C THR A 86 -4.06 10.89 -4.46
N HIS A 87 -3.27 9.84 -4.64
CA HIS A 87 -3.74 8.54 -5.12
C HIS A 87 -4.54 7.80 -4.05
N LEU A 88 -4.12 7.92 -2.79
CA LEU A 88 -4.83 7.35 -1.65
C LEU A 88 -6.26 7.87 -1.56
N GLN A 89 -6.45 9.20 -1.67
CA GLN A 89 -7.77 9.81 -1.57
C GLN A 89 -8.67 9.49 -2.77
N LEU A 90 -8.12 9.44 -3.99
CA LEU A 90 -8.86 9.00 -5.17
C LEU A 90 -9.40 7.57 -4.98
N LEU A 91 -8.54 6.63 -4.59
CA LEU A 91 -8.98 5.26 -4.32
C LEU A 91 -9.96 5.20 -3.14
N ARG A 92 -9.74 5.95 -2.05
CA ARG A 92 -10.65 6.00 -0.89
C ARG A 92 -12.04 6.49 -1.31
N SER A 93 -12.12 7.48 -2.20
CA SER A 93 -13.39 7.96 -2.74
C SER A 93 -14.16 6.87 -3.49
N TRP A 94 -13.45 6.00 -4.22
CA TRP A 94 -14.05 4.84 -4.90
C TRP A 94 -14.42 3.73 -3.92
N VAL A 95 -13.60 3.48 -2.89
CA VAL A 95 -13.95 2.54 -1.81
C VAL A 95 -15.28 2.94 -1.17
N ILE A 96 -15.47 4.24 -0.90
CA ILE A 96 -16.72 4.78 -0.33
C ILE A 96 -17.86 4.67 -1.35
N ARG A 97 -17.67 5.18 -2.58
CA ARG A 97 -18.71 5.21 -3.62
C ARG A 97 -19.25 3.83 -3.96
N PHE A 98 -18.37 2.83 -4.02
CA PHE A 98 -18.72 1.48 -4.46
C PHE A 98 -18.88 0.49 -3.30
N ASP A 99 -18.75 0.96 -2.06
CA ASP A 99 -18.78 0.17 -0.82
C ASP A 99 -17.96 -1.13 -0.91
N GLU A 100 -16.70 -1.04 -1.37
CA GLU A 100 -15.89 -2.21 -1.69
C GLU A 100 -15.36 -2.91 -0.42
N PRO A 101 -15.92 -4.06 -0.01
CA PRO A 101 -15.64 -4.65 1.31
C PRO A 101 -14.20 -5.13 1.45
N HIS A 102 -13.57 -5.55 0.34
CA HIS A 102 -12.18 -6.01 0.36
C HIS A 102 -11.17 -4.91 0.66
N LEU A 103 -11.52 -3.66 0.35
CA LEU A 103 -10.65 -2.50 0.53
C LEU A 103 -11.04 -1.66 1.74
N LYS A 104 -12.34 -1.59 2.08
CA LYS A 104 -12.91 -0.79 3.17
C LYS A 104 -12.22 -1.00 4.52
N ASN A 105 -11.86 -2.23 4.84
CA ASN A 105 -11.24 -2.57 6.13
C ASN A 105 -9.70 -2.60 6.09
N GLN A 106 -9.08 -2.22 4.97
CA GLN A 106 -7.63 -2.23 4.87
C GLN A 106 -7.03 -0.97 5.50
N ARG A 107 -6.15 -1.19 6.48
CA ARG A 107 -5.38 -0.11 7.14
C ARG A 107 -4.50 0.70 6.18
N PHE A 108 -4.29 0.23 4.96
CA PHE A 108 -3.61 1.00 3.93
C PHE A 108 -4.29 2.34 3.63
N PHE A 109 -5.62 2.40 3.66
CA PHE A 109 -6.40 3.62 3.40
C PHE A 109 -6.42 4.61 4.57
N GLU A 110 -5.99 4.16 5.75
CA GLU A 110 -5.90 4.95 6.98
C GLU A 110 -4.56 4.63 7.67
N PRO A 111 -3.43 5.03 7.05
CA PRO A 111 -2.10 4.59 7.49
C PRO A 111 -1.73 5.16 8.86
N TYR A 112 -2.22 6.36 9.18
CA TYR A 112 -2.01 7.05 10.45
C TYR A 112 -3.33 7.66 10.94
N PRO A 113 -3.48 7.82 12.27
CA PRO A 113 -4.53 8.67 12.84
C PRO A 113 -4.48 10.08 12.23
N GLU A 114 -5.64 10.70 12.06
CA GLU A 114 -5.76 12.04 11.47
C GLU A 114 -4.94 13.10 12.21
N VAL A 115 -4.85 13.00 13.54
CA VAL A 115 -4.03 13.89 14.38
C VAL A 115 -2.53 13.85 14.08
N LEU A 116 -2.04 12.83 13.36
CA LEU A 116 -0.65 12.70 12.92
C LEU A 116 -0.46 13.07 11.44
N MET A 117 -1.53 13.41 10.71
CA MET A 117 -1.43 13.88 9.34
C MET A 117 -1.08 15.37 9.35
N GLU A 118 0.21 15.68 9.26
CA GLU A 118 0.65 17.05 9.02
C GLU A 118 0.21 17.49 7.61
N LEU A 119 -0.39 18.67 7.50
CA LEU A 119 -0.65 19.35 6.24
C LEU A 119 0.67 19.89 5.69
N VAL A 120 1.56 18.98 5.25
CA VAL A 120 2.81 19.37 4.61
C VAL A 120 2.47 19.92 3.23
N ASP A 121 2.93 21.14 2.95
CA ASP A 121 2.79 21.79 1.66
C ASP A 121 3.27 20.86 0.53
N SER A 122 2.33 20.40 -0.30
CA SER A 122 2.60 19.48 -1.41
C SER A 122 3.57 20.03 -2.46
N GLY A 123 3.88 21.34 -2.42
CA GLY A 123 4.84 22.01 -3.29
C GLY A 123 6.29 21.95 -2.83
N LYS A 124 6.57 21.62 -1.56
CA LYS A 124 7.94 21.41 -1.09
C LYS A 124 8.34 19.97 -1.40
N GLY A 125 9.21 19.82 -2.39
CA GLY A 125 9.77 18.53 -2.78
C GLY A 125 10.38 17.78 -1.58
N ARG A 126 10.48 16.46 -1.72
CA ARG A 126 11.19 15.60 -0.75
C ARG A 126 12.68 15.92 -0.84
N GLU A 127 13.17 16.87 -0.05
CA GLU A 127 14.60 17.02 0.25
C GLU A 127 15.10 15.82 1.07
#